data_AF-A0A815VKG3-F1
#
_entry.id   AF-A0A815VKG3-F1
#
_cell.length_a   1.000
_cell.length_b   1.000
_cell.length_c   1.000
_cell.angle_alpha   90.00
_cell.angle_beta   90.00
_cell.angle_gamma   90.00
#
_symmetry.space_group_name_H-M   'P 1'
#
loop_
_entity.id
_entity.type
_entity.pdbx_description
1 polymer ?
#
loop_
_entity_poly.entity_id
_entity_poly.type
_entity_poly.pdbx_seq_one_letter_code
_entity_poly.pdbx_strand_id
1 'polypeptide(L)'
;MSSSKETNIFLNGATGYIGGSILTALLNHSNASNFQITALIRGAESRIKKLELLGGVIALVGSNDSHDLIEKAASQADVVFHTANSSDDLPSTKSILSGLNQRTENKRSTAERLVVRRPPSGRPLTASRPCV
;
A
#
# COMPACT_ATOMS: atom_id res chain seq x y z
N MET A 1 19.26 10.17 8.82
CA MET A 1 17.96 10.45 8.17
C MET A 1 17.07 9.25 8.40
N SER A 2 16.16 9.34 9.37
CA SER A 2 15.23 8.25 9.68
C SER A 2 14.28 8.09 8.51
N SER A 3 14.35 6.98 7.79
CA SER A 3 13.37 6.63 6.76
C SER A 3 12.10 6.19 7.49
N SER A 4 11.25 7.14 7.88
CA SER A 4 9.89 6.84 8.33
C SER A 4 9.15 6.24 7.14
N LYS A 5 9.00 4.91 7.14
CA LYS A 5 8.22 4.20 6.11
C LYS A 5 6.75 4.60 6.26
N GLU A 6 6.30 5.52 5.44
CA GLU A 6 4.87 5.73 5.21
C GLU A 6 4.27 4.41 4.73
N THR A 7 3.18 3.96 5.37
CA THR A 7 2.51 2.71 5.02
C THR A 7 1.25 3.06 4.24
N ASN A 8 1.21 2.65 2.98
CA ASN A 8 0.06 2.86 2.11
C ASN A 8 -0.96 1.76 2.36
N ILE A 9 -2.17 2.15 2.73
CA ILE A 9 -3.25 1.21 3.04
C ILE A 9 -4.37 1.41 2.02
N PHE A 10 -4.72 0.36 1.29
CA PHE A 10 -5.89 0.37 0.42
C PHE A 10 -7.06 -0.33 1.11
N LEU A 11 -8.18 0.39 1.28
CA LEU A 11 -9.38 -0.10 1.94
C LEU A 11 -10.54 -0.12 0.94
N ASN A 12 -10.93 -1.32 0.51
CA ASN A 12 -12.14 -1.52 -0.26
C ASN A 12 -13.31 -1.78 0.71
N GLY A 13 -14.38 -0.99 0.60
CA GLY A 13 -15.56 -1.10 1.48
C GLY A 13 -15.52 -0.20 2.71
N ALA A 14 -14.77 0.92 2.67
CA ALA A 14 -14.62 1.84 3.81
C ALA A 14 -15.94 2.40 4.37
N THR A 15 -17.02 2.41 3.58
CA THR A 15 -18.35 2.88 4.01
C THR A 15 -19.28 1.76 4.48
N GLY A 16 -18.79 0.51 4.51
CA GLY A 16 -19.50 -0.63 5.06
C GLY A 16 -19.36 -0.71 6.58
N TYR A 17 -20.11 -1.63 7.20
CA TYR A 17 -20.08 -1.83 8.65
C TYR A 17 -18.67 -2.17 9.16
N ILE A 18 -18.04 -3.18 8.54
CA ILE A 18 -16.69 -3.64 8.92
C ILE A 18 -15.62 -2.60 8.49
N GLY A 19 -15.70 -2.13 7.25
CA GLY A 19 -14.71 -1.19 6.71
C GLY A 19 -14.70 0.15 7.44
N GLY A 20 -15.85 0.64 7.89
CA GLY A 20 -15.96 1.86 8.69
C GLY A 20 -15.28 1.70 10.06
N SER A 21 -15.49 0.57 10.74
CA SER A 21 -14.81 0.28 12.02
C SER A 21 -13.29 0.19 11.86
N ILE A 22 -12.81 -0.44 10.79
CA ILE A 22 -11.37 -0.50 10.48
C ILE A 22 -10.83 0.91 10.24
N LEU A 23 -11.54 1.74 9.47
CA LEU A 23 -11.12 3.11 9.20
C LEU A 23 -11.01 3.92 10.49
N THR A 24 -12.02 3.87 11.37
CA THR A 24 -11.97 4.55 12.67
C THR A 24 -10.82 4.06 13.54
N ALA A 25 -10.55 2.76 13.56
CA ALA A 25 -9.44 2.19 14.32
C ALA A 25 -8.08 2.66 13.79
N LEU A 26 -7.91 2.74 12.46
CA LEU A 26 -6.68 3.22 11.83
C LEU A 26 -6.44 4.71 12.10
N LEU A 27 -7.50 5.53 12.05
CA LEU A 27 -7.42 6.96 12.33
C LEU A 27 -7.12 7.26 13.80
N ASN A 28 -7.64 6.43 14.72
CA ASN A 28 -7.37 6.57 16.16
C ASN A 28 -6.02 5.99 16.60
N HIS A 29 -5.27 5.35 15.71
CA HIS A 29 -3.99 4.74 16.05
C HIS A 29 -2.92 5.82 16.31
N SER A 30 -2.01 5.57 17.26
CA SER A 30 -0.88 6.46 17.55
C SER A 30 0.05 6.77 16.37
N ASN A 31 -0.04 5.99 15.29
CA ASN A 31 0.80 6.06 14.11
C ASN A 31 0.01 6.55 12.89
N ALA A 32 -1.21 7.06 13.09
CA ALA A 32 -2.10 7.52 12.03
C ALA A 32 -1.42 8.52 11.08
N SER A 33 -0.50 9.34 11.61
CA SER A 33 0.29 10.31 10.84
C SER A 33 1.20 9.68 9.78
N ASN A 34 1.51 8.39 9.90
CA ASN A 34 2.39 7.64 8.99
C ASN A 34 1.62 6.67 8.08
N PHE A 35 0.28 6.72 8.14
CA PHE A 35 -0.61 5.91 7.32
C PHE A 35 -1.25 6.76 6.24
N GLN A 36 -1.10 6.34 4.98
CA GLN A 36 -1.83 6.94 3.87
C GLN A 36 -2.94 5.98 3.45
N ILE A 37 -4.18 6.33 3.77
CA ILE A 37 -5.32 5.44 3.56
C ILE A 37 -6.02 5.83 2.26
N THR A 38 -6.13 4.90 1.32
CA THR A 38 -6.91 5.05 0.09
C THR A 38 -8.17 4.21 0.18
N ALA A 39 -9.34 4.85 0.16
CA ALA A 39 -10.63 4.19 0.32
C ALA A 39 -11.41 4.15 -1.00
N LEU A 40 -11.81 2.95 -1.46
CA LEU A 40 -12.69 2.81 -2.63
C LEU A 40 -14.15 3.07 -2.25
N ILE A 41 -14.82 3.99 -2.94
CA ILE A 41 -16.20 4.41 -2.66
C ILE A 41 -17.02 4.47 -3.95
N ARG A 42 -18.24 3.95 -3.88
CA ARG A 42 -19.22 4.02 -4.98
C ARG A 42 -19.84 5.43 -5.06
N GLY A 43 -19.26 6.34 -5.83
CA GLY A 43 -19.92 7.49 -6.47
C GLY A 43 -20.89 8.38 -5.67
N ALA A 44 -20.70 8.59 -4.37
CA ALA A 44 -21.53 9.55 -3.62
C ALA A 44 -20.67 10.67 -3.05
N GLU A 45 -20.85 11.89 -3.55
CA GLU A 45 -20.14 13.09 -3.09
C GLU A 45 -20.28 13.30 -1.58
N SER A 46 -21.43 12.95 -1.00
CA SER A 46 -21.68 13.05 0.44
C SER A 46 -20.77 12.13 1.27
N ARG A 47 -20.32 10.99 0.72
CA ARG A 47 -19.39 10.07 1.38
C ARG A 47 -17.94 10.52 1.22
N ILE A 48 -17.61 11.09 0.06
CA ILE A 48 -16.29 11.66 -0.22
C ILE A 48 -16.00 12.79 0.76
N LYS A 49 -16.91 13.76 0.88
CA LYS A 49 -16.78 14.88 1.83
C LYS A 49 -16.58 14.42 3.27
N LYS A 50 -17.30 13.37 3.70
CA LYS A 50 -17.13 12.81 5.06
C LYS A 50 -15.74 12.21 5.28
N LEU A 51 -15.16 11.58 4.28
CA LEU A 51 -13.83 10.97 4.36
C LEU A 51 -12.72 12.03 4.31
N GLU A 52 -12.90 13.05 3.49
CA GLU A 52 -12.00 14.21 3.45
C GLU A 52 -12.00 14.97 4.79
N LEU A 53 -13.16 15.11 5.43
CA LEU A 53 -13.30 15.73 6.75
C LEU A 53 -12.61 14.94 7.88
N LEU A 54 -12.45 13.62 7.72
CA LEU A 54 -11.80 12.78 8.72
C LEU A 54 -10.26 12.94 8.71
N GLY A 55 -9.69 13.52 7.66
CA GLY A 55 -8.25 13.76 7.52
C GLY A 55 -7.44 12.47 7.25
N GLY A 56 -6.47 12.54 6.33
CA GLY A 56 -5.57 11.41 6.04
C GLY A 56 -6.16 10.27 5.20
N VAL A 57 -7.36 10.47 4.64
CA VAL A 57 -8.03 9.49 3.77
C VAL A 57 -8.20 10.05 2.37
N ILE A 58 -7.69 9.33 1.37
CA ILE A 58 -7.87 9.60 -0.06
C ILE A 58 -9.07 8.80 -0.55
N ALA A 59 -10.09 9.51 -1.01
CA ALA A 59 -11.28 8.92 -1.60
C ALA A 59 -11.02 8.53 -3.07
N LEU A 60 -11.02 7.24 -3.38
CA LEU A 60 -10.99 6.73 -4.75
C LEU A 60 -12.42 6.39 -5.17
N VAL A 61 -12.92 7.09 -6.19
CA VAL A 61 -14.28 6.87 -6.70
C VAL A 61 -14.28 5.75 -7.72
N GLY A 62 -15.00 4.67 -7.44
CA GLY A 62 -15.11 3.51 -8.34
C GLY A 62 -16.12 2.47 -7.87
N SER A 63 -16.38 1.48 -8.71
CA SER A 63 -17.18 0.29 -8.38
C SER A 63 -16.26 -0.90 -8.07
N ASN A 64 -16.83 -1.95 -7.47
CA ASN A 64 -16.17 -3.24 -7.35
C ASN A 64 -15.80 -3.82 -8.75
N ASP A 65 -16.60 -3.52 -9.78
CA ASP A 65 -16.33 -3.96 -11.15
C ASP A 65 -15.20 -3.16 -11.84
N SER A 66 -14.71 -2.10 -11.19
CA SER A 66 -13.61 -1.27 -11.71
C SER A 66 -12.26 -1.93 -11.43
N HIS A 67 -12.06 -3.11 -12.00
CA HIS A 67 -10.88 -3.97 -11.82
C HIS A 67 -9.55 -3.23 -12.03
N ASP A 68 -9.46 -2.40 -13.07
CA ASP A 68 -8.24 -1.62 -13.36
C ASP A 68 -7.89 -0.63 -12.24
N LEU A 69 -8.90 -0.02 -11.61
CA LEU A 69 -8.70 0.91 -10.49
C LEU A 69 -8.25 0.16 -9.24
N ILE A 70 -8.87 -1.00 -8.98
CA ILE A 70 -8.55 -1.86 -7.84
C ILE A 70 -7.12 -2.40 -7.98
N GLU A 71 -6.75 -2.86 -9.16
CA GLU A 71 -5.41 -3.38 -9.46
C GLU A 71 -4.34 -2.30 -9.28
N LYS A 72 -4.55 -1.10 -9.84
CA LYS A 72 -3.64 0.03 -9.67
C LYS A 72 -3.50 0.44 -8.21
N ALA A 73 -4.61 0.56 -7.48
CA ALA A 73 -4.58 0.91 -6.06
C ALA A 73 -3.85 -0.16 -5.23
N ALA A 74 -4.11 -1.45 -5.50
CA ALA A 74 -3.45 -2.57 -4.84
C ALA A 74 -1.94 -2.61 -5.13
N SER A 75 -1.51 -2.23 -6.34
CA SER A 75 -0.08 -2.18 -6.69
C SER A 75 0.72 -1.12 -5.95
N GLN A 76 0.05 -0.06 -5.47
CA GLN A 76 0.66 1.04 -4.73
C GLN A 76 0.56 0.84 -3.21
N ALA A 77 -0.34 -0.02 -2.77
CA ALA A 77 -0.60 -0.27 -1.36
C ALA A 77 0.40 -1.25 -0.75
N ASP A 78 0.77 -1.01 0.50
CA ASP A 78 1.50 -1.95 1.33
C ASP A 78 0.58 -2.97 1.99
N VAL A 79 -0.61 -2.54 2.38
CA VAL A 79 -1.65 -3.36 3.02
C VAL A 79 -2.97 -3.16 2.28
N VAL A 80 -3.69 -4.25 2.00
CA VAL A 80 -5.00 -4.21 1.36
C VAL A 80 -6.04 -4.82 2.29
N PHE A 81 -7.09 -4.05 2.62
CA PHE A 81 -8.27 -4.52 3.33
C PHE A 81 -9.43 -4.63 2.35
N HIS A 82 -9.86 -5.85 2.06
CA HIS A 82 -11.00 -6.11 1.17
C HIS A 82 -12.24 -6.49 1.99
N THR A 83 -13.15 -5.52 2.16
CA THR A 83 -14.37 -5.68 2.98
C THR A 83 -15.66 -5.39 2.22
N ALA A 84 -15.58 -5.06 0.93
CA ALA A 84 -16.74 -4.84 0.07
C ALA A 84 -17.13 -6.12 -0.66
N ASN A 85 -18.20 -6.78 -0.22
CA ASN A 85 -18.75 -7.98 -0.85
C ASN A 85 -17.71 -9.10 -1.06
N SER A 86 -16.73 -9.21 -0.15
CA SER A 86 -15.55 -10.06 -0.31
C SER A 86 -15.86 -11.57 -0.39
N SER A 87 -17.06 -12.00 0.00
CA SER A 87 -17.48 -13.41 -0.07
C SER A 87 -17.82 -13.85 -1.50
N ASP A 88 -18.36 -12.95 -2.33
CA ASP A 88 -18.97 -13.32 -3.62
C ASP A 88 -18.31 -12.61 -4.82
N ASP A 89 -17.22 -11.88 -4.58
CA ASP A 89 -16.55 -11.05 -5.60
C ASP A 89 -15.15 -11.58 -5.94
N LEU A 90 -15.15 -12.72 -6.63
CA LEU A 90 -13.95 -13.36 -7.17
C LEU A 90 -13.21 -12.49 -8.20
N PRO A 91 -13.88 -11.78 -9.12
CA PRO A 91 -13.21 -10.86 -10.05
C PRO A 91 -12.39 -9.78 -9.34
N SER A 92 -12.95 -9.09 -8.34
CA SER A 92 -12.20 -8.08 -7.58
C SER A 92 -11.00 -8.66 -6.84
N THR A 93 -11.17 -9.84 -6.23
CA THR A 93 -10.08 -10.51 -5.51
C THR A 93 -8.92 -10.84 -6.45
N LYS A 94 -9.20 -11.30 -7.68
CA LYS A 94 -8.17 -11.53 -8.70
C LYS A 94 -7.43 -10.25 -9.09
N SER A 95 -8.13 -9.14 -9.25
CA SER A 95 -7.51 -7.84 -9.56
C SER A 95 -6.59 -7.35 -8.43
N ILE A 96 -7.01 -7.53 -7.17
CA ILE A 96 -6.18 -7.21 -6.00
C ILE A 96 -4.89 -8.04 -6.01
N LEU A 97 -5.00 -9.35 -6.23
CA LEU A 97 -3.85 -10.24 -6.30
C LEU A 97 -2.91 -9.87 -7.44
N SER A 98 -3.46 -9.53 -8.61
CA SER A 98 -2.67 -9.05 -9.75
C SER A 98 -1.87 -7.80 -9.38
N GLY A 99 -2.50 -6.80 -8.78
CA GLY A 99 -1.83 -5.57 -8.34
C GLY A 99 -0.73 -5.83 -7.31
N LEU A 100 -0.99 -6.69 -6.32
CA LEU A 100 -0.01 -7.08 -5.31
C LEU A 100 1.19 -7.84 -5.89
N ASN A 101 0.95 -8.69 -6.90
CA ASN A 101 2.02 -9.37 -7.63
C ASN A 101 2.89 -8.37 -8.40
N GLN A 102 2.29 -7.40 -9.08
CA GLN A 102 3.03 -6.32 -9.76
C GLN A 102 3.92 -5.54 -8.79
N ARG A 103 3.41 -5.21 -7.60
CA ARG A 103 4.20 -4.54 -6.55
C ARG A 103 5.41 -5.38 -6.14
N THR A 104 5.20 -6.69 -5.97
CA THR A 104 6.25 -7.61 -5.53
C THR A 104 7.34 -7.73 -6.59
N GLU A 105 6.97 -7.85 -7.86
CA GLU A 105 7.90 -7.90 -8.99
C GLU A 105 8.70 -6.59 -9.09
N ASN A 106 8.03 -5.44 -8.96
CA ASN A 106 8.70 -4.14 -8.98
C ASN A 106 9.69 -3.97 -7.81
N LYS A 107 9.33 -4.45 -6.62
CA LYS A 107 10.25 -4.46 -5.45
C LYS A 107 11.42 -5.40 -5.68
N ARG A 108 11.19 -6.57 -6.29
CA ARG A 108 12.24 -7.54 -6.63
C ARG A 108 13.23 -6.97 -7.65
N SER A 109 12.73 -6.38 -8.74
CA SER A 109 13.54 -5.71 -9.75
C SER A 109 14.34 -4.53 -9.16
N THR A 110 13.75 -3.76 -8.25
CA THR A 110 14.46 -2.66 -7.56
C THR A 110 15.55 -3.19 -6.62
N ALA A 111 15.28 -4.27 -5.88
CA ALA A 111 16.26 -4.92 -5.02
C ALA A 111 17.40 -5.54 -5.83
N GLU A 112 17.09 -6.22 -6.94
CA GLU A 112 18.08 -6.80 -7.85
C GLU A 112 18.92 -5.70 -8.53
N ARG A 113 18.29 -4.60 -8.97
CA ARG A 113 19.00 -3.44 -9.52
C ARG A 113 19.89 -2.74 -8.49
N LEU A 114 19.48 -2.69 -7.22
CA LEU A 114 20.30 -2.17 -6.13
C LEU A 114 21.50 -3.10 -5.85
N VAL A 115 21.28 -4.42 -5.89
CA VAL A 115 22.36 -5.43 -5.74
C VAL A 115 23.36 -5.33 -6.90
N VAL A 116 22.90 -5.14 -8.13
CA VAL A 116 23.76 -4.98 -9.32
C VAL A 116 24.52 -3.64 -9.31
N ARG A 117 23.99 -2.61 -8.63
CA ARG A 117 24.68 -1.33 -8.41
C ARG A 117 25.60 -1.32 -7.18
N ARG A 118 26.30 -2.43 -6.89
CA ARG A 118 27.46 -2.35 -5.97
C ARG A 118 28.47 -1.34 -6.55
N PRO A 119 29.02 -0.43 -5.73
CA PRO A 119 30.04 0.51 -6.20
C PRO A 119 31.23 -0.28 -6.76
N PRO A 120 31.95 0.23 -7.77
CA PRO A 120 33.22 -0.35 -8.18
C PRO A 120 34.24 -0.05 -7.07
N SER A 121 34.20 -0.82 -5.98
CA SER A 121 35.22 -0.78 -4.94
C SER A 121 36.43 -1.53 -5.45
N GLY A 122 37.23 -0.85 -6.29
CA GLY A 122 38.61 -1.21 -6.52
C GLY A 122 39.44 -0.95 -5.26
N ARG A 123 39.46 -1.91 -4.35
CA ARG A 123 40.59 -2.12 -3.43
C ARG A 123 40.76 -3.62 -3.21
N PRO A 124 41.88 -4.22 -3.64
CA PRO A 124 42.25 -5.55 -3.22
C PRO A 124 42.62 -5.54 -1.73
N LEU A 125 42.21 -6.59 -1.03
CA LEU A 125 42.59 -6.88 0.35
C LEU A 125 44.07 -7.31 0.44
N THR A 126 44.61 -7.11 1.64
CA THR A 126 45.79 -7.73 2.29
C THR A 126 47.10 -6.94 2.32
N ALA A 127 47.58 -6.67 3.55
CA ALA A 127 48.88 -7.12 4.04
C ALA A 127 48.94 -6.99 5.58
N SER A 128 48.97 -8.16 6.25
CA SER A 128 49.76 -8.48 7.43
C SER A 128 50.08 -7.39 8.48
N ARG A 129 49.57 -7.59 9.70
CA ARG A 129 50.30 -7.21 10.92
C ARG A 129 51.54 -8.10 11.04
N PRO A 130 52.68 -7.57 11.49
CA PRO A 130 53.50 -8.32 12.43
C PRO A 130 53.56 -7.60 13.78
N CYS A 131 53.48 -8.41 14.83
CA CYS A 131 53.91 -8.08 16.18
C CYS A 131 55.34 -7.54 16.20
N VAL A 132 55.61 -6.44 16.91
CA VAL A 132 56.37 -6.32 18.18
C VAL A 132 55.96 -4.99 18.82
#